data_AF-Q5JCZ8-F1
#
_entry.id   AF-Q5JCZ8-F1
#
_cell.length_a   1.000
_cell.length_b   1.000
_cell.length_c   1.000
_cell.angle_alpha   90.00
_cell.angle_beta   90.00
_cell.angle_gamma   90.00
#
_symmetry.space_group_name_H-M   'P 1'
#
loop_
_entity.id
_entity.type
_entity.pdbx_description
1 polymer ?
#
loop_
_entity_poly.entity_id
_entity_poly.type
_entity_poly.pdbx_seq_one_letter_code
_entity_poly.pdbx_strand_id
1 'polypeptide(L)' 'MSGGMAQSKFVRGIYIDSEVEKRAKALAKAKGTSINQVFREAVLKLYRLELGNTRPEEILEG' A
#
# COMPACT_ATOMS: atom_id res chain seq x y z
N MET A 1 -2.00 15.48 24.61
CA MET A 1 -1.75 15.20 23.18
C MET A 1 -1.82 13.70 23.00
N SER A 2 -3.00 13.18 22.67
CA SER A 2 -3.24 11.74 22.61
C SER A 2 -3.01 11.28 21.17
N GLY A 3 -1.88 10.63 20.92
CA GLY A 3 -1.59 10.03 19.62
C GLY A 3 -2.62 8.96 19.30
N GLY A 4 -3.46 9.21 18.30
CA GLY A 4 -4.37 8.21 17.77
C GLY A 4 -3.56 7.05 17.21
N MET A 5 -3.70 5.86 17.81
CA MET A 5 -3.18 4.63 17.20
C MET A 5 -3.83 4.50 15.83
N ALA A 6 -3.03 4.57 14.76
CA ALA A 6 -3.50 4.31 13.40
C ALA A 6 -4.15 2.92 13.38
N GLN A 7 -5.48 2.87 13.30
CA GLN A 7 -6.23 1.63 13.34
C GLN A 7 -5.91 0.84 12.07
N SER A 8 -5.06 -0.17 12.21
CA SER A 8 -4.67 -1.05 11.10
C SER A 8 -5.89 -1.88 10.69
N LYS A 9 -6.49 -1.59 9.53
CA LYS A 9 -7.54 -2.43 8.94
C LYS A 9 -6.91 -3.52 8.08
N PHE A 10 -7.30 -4.77 8.30
CA PHE A 10 -6.90 -5.88 7.45
C PHE A 10 -7.75 -5.89 6.18
N VAL A 11 -7.12 -5.72 5.02
CA VAL A 11 -7.80 -5.81 3.72
C VAL A 11 -7.81 -7.28 3.31
N ARG A 12 -8.98 -7.95 3.36
CA ARG A 12 -9.19 -9.27 2.73
C ARG A 12 -9.70 -9.07 1.30
N GLY A 13 -9.13 -9.79 0.34
CA GLY A 13 -9.74 -9.97 -0.98
C GLY A 13 -9.25 -9.05 -2.09
N ILE A 14 -7.94 -8.72 -2.16
CA ILE A 14 -7.38 -8.16 -3.39
C ILE A 14 -7.16 -9.30 -4.38
N TYR A 15 -7.95 -9.35 -5.44
CA TYR A 15 -7.74 -10.26 -6.56
C TYR A 15 -6.62 -9.70 -7.44
N ILE A 16 -5.56 -10.49 -7.61
CA ILE A 16 -4.42 -10.18 -8.48
C ILE A 16 -4.26 -11.30 -9.50
N ASP A 17 -3.77 -10.94 -10.69
CA ASP A 17 -3.37 -11.95 -11.66
C ASP A 17 -2.01 -12.58 -11.31
N SER A 18 -1.68 -13.64 -12.05
CA SER A 18 -0.44 -14.41 -11.84
C SER A 18 0.84 -13.61 -12.13
N GLU A 19 0.77 -12.57 -12.95
CA GLU A 19 1.92 -11.74 -13.29
C GLU A 19 2.24 -10.79 -12.13
N VAL A 20 1.23 -10.11 -11.62
CA VAL A 20 1.32 -9.24 -10.45
C VAL A 20 1.82 -10.03 -9.24
N GLU A 21 1.28 -11.25 -9.02
CA GLU A 21 1.72 -12.11 -7.94
C GLU A 21 3.22 -12.46 -8.04
N LYS A 22 3.70 -12.86 -9.24
CA LYS A 22 5.12 -13.18 -9.48
C LYS A 22 6.03 -11.99 -9.19
N ARG A 23 5.66 -10.80 -9.69
CA ARG A 23 6.42 -9.56 -9.46
C ARG A 23 6.46 -9.19 -7.98
N ALA A 24 5.32 -9.29 -7.29
CA ALA A 24 5.24 -9.00 -5.85
C ALA A 24 6.10 -9.98 -5.02
N LYS A 25 6.09 -11.28 -5.35
CA LYS A 25 6.96 -12.29 -4.73
C LYS A 25 8.44 -12.01 -4.97
N ALA A 26 8.82 -11.65 -6.21
CA ALA A 26 10.20 -11.33 -6.56
C ALA A 26 10.71 -10.11 -5.76
N LEU A 27 9.89 -9.06 -5.67
CA LEU A 27 10.20 -7.86 -4.87
C LEU A 27 10.32 -8.17 -3.38
N ALA A 28 9.40 -8.97 -2.85
CA ALA A 28 9.44 -9.40 -1.44
C ALA A 28 10.75 -10.12 -1.12
N LYS A 29 11.17 -11.05 -2.00
CA LYS A 29 12.44 -11.76 -1.88
C LYS A 29 13.64 -10.81 -1.96
N ALA A 30 13.71 -9.94 -2.97
CA ALA A 30 14.82 -9.01 -3.18
C ALA A 30 15.01 -8.04 -2.00
N LYS A 31 13.92 -7.65 -1.34
CA LYS A 31 13.92 -6.73 -0.20
C LYS A 31 14.03 -7.39 1.16
N GLY A 32 13.95 -8.72 1.24
CA GLY A 32 13.88 -9.43 2.52
C GLY A 32 12.63 -9.06 3.33
N THR A 33 11.48 -8.90 2.68
CA THR A 33 10.23 -8.48 3.32
C THR A 33 9.04 -9.36 2.91
N SER A 34 7.84 -9.11 3.46
CA SER A 34 6.63 -9.84 3.11
C SER A 34 5.95 -9.28 1.85
N ILE A 35 5.22 -10.14 1.13
CA ILE A 35 4.40 -9.70 -0.01
C ILE A 35 3.38 -8.62 0.38
N ASN A 36 2.83 -8.70 1.60
CA ASN A 36 1.91 -7.69 2.13
C ASN A 36 2.58 -6.33 2.30
N GLN A 37 3.85 -6.31 2.72
CA GLN A 37 4.62 -5.06 2.82
C GLN A 37 4.87 -4.46 1.44
N VAL A 38 5.15 -5.30 0.42
CA VAL A 38 5.28 -4.84 -0.97
C VAL A 38 4.00 -4.16 -1.45
N PHE A 39 2.82 -4.73 -1.20
CA PHE A 39 1.55 -4.11 -1.58
C PHE A 39 1.31 -2.78 -0.86
N ARG A 40 1.59 -2.69 0.45
CA ARG A 40 1.48 -1.43 1.19
C ARG A 40 2.36 -0.34 0.59
N GLU A 41 3.62 -0.66 0.31
CA GLU A 41 4.55 0.27 -0.32
C GLU A 41 4.12 0.68 -1.72
N ALA A 42 3.56 -0.26 -2.51
CA ALA A 42 3.09 0.03 -3.86
C ALA A 42 1.96 1.06 -3.84
N VAL A 43 0.99 0.93 -2.94
CA VAL A 43 -0.09 1.92 -2.77
C VAL A 43 0.47 3.29 -2.42
N LEU A 44 1.38 3.38 -1.44
CA LEU A 44 1.95 4.65 -1.02
C LEU A 44 2.79 5.32 -2.12
N LYS A 45 3.54 4.52 -2.88
CA LYS A 45 4.34 5.01 -4.01
C LYS A 45 3.45 5.52 -5.14
N LEU A 46 2.41 4.76 -5.50
CA LEU A 46 1.45 5.17 -6.51
C LEU A 46 0.73 6.45 -6.09
N TYR A 47 0.25 6.51 -4.85
CA TYR A 47 -0.39 7.72 -4.31
C TYR A 47 0.52 8.94 -4.45
N ARG A 48 1.79 8.83 -4.05
CA ARG A 48 2.74 9.95 -4.17
C ARG A 48 3.04 10.33 -5.61
N LEU A 49 3.06 9.36 -6.52
CA LEU A 49 3.31 9.60 -7.95
C LEU A 49 2.15 10.36 -8.59
N GLU A 50 0.91 9.97 -8.29
CA GLU A 50 -0.30 10.50 -8.93
C GLU A 50 -0.82 11.77 -8.24
N LEU A 51 -0.72 11.84 -6.91
CA LEU A 51 -1.40 12.84 -6.07
C LEU A 51 -0.42 13.70 -5.25
N GLY A 52 0.88 13.44 -5.36
CA GLY A 52 1.93 14.21 -4.68
C GLY A 52 1.82 14.13 -3.16
N ASN A 53 1.79 15.29 -2.51
CA ASN A 53 1.68 15.43 -1.06
C ASN A 53 0.25 15.81 -0.60
N THR A 54 -0.73 15.73 -1.49
CA THR A 54 -2.13 15.98 -1.16
C THR A 54 -2.55 15.04 -0.03
N ARG A 55 -3.35 15.51 0.92
CA ARG A 55 -3.81 14.62 1.99
C ARG A 55 -4.97 13.75 1.49
N PRO A 56 -5.05 12.45 1.84
CA PRO A 56 -6.16 11.60 1.40
C PRO A 56 -7.53 12.17 1.72
N GLU A 57 -7.67 12.84 2.88
CA GLU A 57 -8.93 13.45 3.33
C GLU A 57 -9.37 14.59 2.41
N GLU A 58 -8.42 15.38 1.87
CA GLU A 58 -8.72 16.48 0.94
C GLU A 58 -9.32 15.99 -0.38
N ILE A 59 -9.07 14.72 -0.75
CA ILE A 59 -9.57 14.10 -1.99
C ILE A 59 -10.89 13.38 -1.73
N LEU A 60 -11.03 12.72 -0.58
CA LEU A 60 -12.21 11.90 -0.27
C LEU A 60 -13.39 12.71 0.30
N GLU A 61 -13.12 13.86 0.92
CA GLU A 61 -14.13 14.75 1.50
C GLU A 61 -14.43 15.99 0.62
N GLY A 62 -13.72 16.12 -0.51
CA GLY A 62 -13.84 17.22 -1.47
C GLY A 62 -14.96 17.06 -2.51
#